data_AF-A0A383AP36-F1
#
_entry.id   AF-A0A383AP36-F1
#
_cell.length_a   1.000
_cell.length_b   1.000
_cell.length_c   1.000
_cell.angle_alpha   90.00
_cell.angle_beta   90.00
_cell.angle_gamma   90.00
#
_symmetry.space_group_name_H-M   'P 1'
#
loop_
_entity.id
_entity.type
_entity.pdbx_description
1 polymer ?
#
loop_
_entity_poly.entity_id
_entity_poly.type
_entity_poly.pdbx_seq_one_letter_code
_entity_poly.pdbx_strand_id
1 'polypeptide(L)'
;MKTRILLIGLIIFFVNVISVNAQVIKNGSCPGGWNSSGKYCVPGNNAKAIVPKNGSCPGGWNSSGNYCVAGSSAKAIVPKNGSCPGGWNSSG
;
A
#
# COMPACT_ATOMS: atom_id res chain seq x y z
N MET A 1 18.74 42.08 1.01
CA MET A 1 19.22 40.71 0.73
C MET A 1 18.70 39.65 1.73
N LYS A 2 18.58 39.95 3.03
CA LYS A 2 18.14 38.98 4.06
C LYS A 2 16.68 38.46 3.89
N THR A 3 15.75 39.30 3.41
CA THR A 3 14.33 38.93 3.20
C THR A 3 14.12 37.91 2.07
N ARG A 4 14.95 37.94 1.01
CA ARG A 4 14.83 36.99 -0.11
C ARG A 4 15.37 35.60 0.24
N ILE A 5 16.36 35.52 1.12
CA ILE A 5 16.90 34.25 1.63
C ILE A 5 15.87 33.54 2.54
N LEU A 6 15.12 34.32 3.34
CA LEU A 6 14.06 33.79 4.22
C LEU A 6 12.87 33.20 3.43
N LEU A 7 12.50 33.84 2.31
CA LEU A 7 11.44 33.36 1.41
C LEU A 7 11.81 32.06 0.68
N ILE A 8 13.06 31.95 0.23
CA ILE A 8 13.55 30.74 -0.46
C ILE A 8 13.61 29.55 0.52
N GLY A 9 14.04 29.76 1.76
CA GLY A 9 14.06 28.71 2.80
C GLY A 9 12.66 28.19 3.17
N LEU A 10 11.65 29.06 3.18
CA LEU A 10 10.26 28.68 3.49
C LEU A 10 9.65 27.83 2.36
N ILE A 11 9.91 28.17 1.10
CA ILE A 11 9.43 27.42 -0.07
C ILE A 11 10.04 25.99 -0.10
N ILE A 12 11.32 25.85 0.25
CA ILE A 12 12.00 24.54 0.31
C ILE A 12 11.43 23.66 1.43
N PHE A 13 10.97 24.25 2.54
CA PHE A 13 10.34 23.50 3.63
C PHE A 13 8.97 22.92 3.24
N PHE A 14 8.20 23.63 2.40
CA PHE A 14 6.85 23.20 1.97
C PHE A 14 6.84 22.08 0.92
N VAL A 15 7.88 21.91 0.10
CA VAL A 15 7.86 20.95 -1.03
C VAL A 15 8.21 19.50 -0.65
N ASN A 16 8.58 19.21 0.60
CA ASN A 16 9.08 17.88 1.00
C ASN A 16 8.00 16.87 1.46
N VAL A 17 6.71 17.18 1.36
CA VAL A 17 5.63 16.22 1.69
C VAL A 17 5.26 15.41 0.46
N ILE A 18 6.16 14.53 0.00
CA ILE A 18 5.82 13.51 -1.01
C ILE A 18 5.20 12.32 -0.26
N SER A 19 3.89 12.41 0.00
CA SER A 19 3.14 11.29 0.57
C SER A 19 2.97 10.22 -0.51
N VAL A 20 3.77 9.15 -0.44
CA VAL A 20 3.55 7.93 -1.23
C VAL A 20 2.25 7.28 -0.77
N ASN A 21 1.12 7.75 -1.30
CA ASN A 21 -0.18 7.18 -1.00
C ASN A 21 -0.19 5.75 -1.52
N ALA A 22 -0.19 4.77 -0.61
CA ALA A 22 -0.27 3.35 -0.93
C ALA A 22 -1.68 3.04 -1.46
N GLN A 23 -1.99 3.50 -2.67
CA GLN A 23 -3.27 3.26 -3.33
C GLN A 23 -3.22 1.94 -4.10
N VAL A 24 -4.31 1.20 -4.08
CA VAL A 24 -4.45 -0.04 -4.87
C VAL A 24 -5.60 0.07 -5.85
N ILE A 25 -5.48 -0.59 -7.00
CA ILE A 25 -6.56 -0.64 -7.99
C ILE A 25 -7.77 -1.33 -7.37
N LYS A 26 -8.92 -0.68 -7.48
CA LYS A 26 -10.17 -1.18 -6.95
C LYS A 26 -10.67 -2.35 -7.80
N ASN A 27 -10.62 -3.56 -7.25
CA ASN A 27 -11.30 -4.75 -7.74
C ASN A 27 -12.48 -5.10 -6.82
N GLY A 28 -13.70 -4.64 -7.13
CA GLY A 28 -14.87 -4.81 -6.26
C GLY A 28 -14.87 -3.86 -5.05
N SER A 29 -15.42 -4.29 -3.91
CA SER A 29 -15.49 -3.48 -2.69
C SER A 29 -14.13 -3.34 -2.01
N CYS A 30 -13.80 -2.14 -1.53
CA CYS A 30 -12.58 -1.91 -0.76
C CYS A 30 -12.69 -2.63 0.61
N PRO A 31 -11.60 -3.26 1.09
CA PRO A 31 -11.60 -3.98 2.36
C PRO A 31 -11.68 -3.03 3.55
N GLY A 32 -11.95 -3.57 4.75
CA GLY A 32 -12.06 -2.79 5.97
C GLY A 32 -10.81 -1.94 6.25
N GLY A 33 -11.03 -0.68 6.65
CA GLY A 33 -9.97 0.31 6.84
C GLY A 33 -9.51 1.03 5.56
N TRP A 34 -10.05 0.67 4.40
CA TRP A 34 -9.79 1.33 3.12
C TRP A 34 -11.04 2.03 2.59
N ASN A 35 -10.85 3.20 1.97
CA ASN A 35 -11.92 4.01 1.40
C ASN A 35 -11.89 3.95 -0.13
N SER A 36 -13.06 3.97 -0.76
CA SER A 36 -13.16 4.05 -2.22
C SER A 36 -12.90 5.47 -2.70
N SER A 37 -11.92 5.66 -3.59
CA SER A 37 -11.65 6.93 -4.28
C SER A 37 -11.50 6.67 -5.78
N GLY A 38 -12.58 6.89 -6.53
CA GLY A 38 -12.63 6.58 -7.96
C GLY A 38 -12.33 5.10 -8.26
N LYS A 39 -11.29 4.86 -9.08
CA LYS A 39 -10.81 3.52 -9.46
C LYS A 39 -9.85 2.90 -8.44
N TYR A 40 -9.64 3.54 -7.30
CA TYR A 40 -8.66 3.11 -6.31
C TYR A 40 -9.31 2.89 -4.94
N CYS A 41 -8.71 2.01 -4.16
CA CYS A 41 -8.87 2.00 -2.71
C CYS A 41 -7.71 2.79 -2.12
N VAL A 42 -8.02 3.74 -1.23
CA VAL A 42 -7.05 4.55 -0.51
C VAL A 42 -7.08 4.19 0.98
N PRO A 43 -5.92 4.19 1.66
CA PRO A 43 -5.83 3.78 3.05
C PRO A 43 -6.51 4.82 3.97
N GLY A 44 -7.33 4.35 4.91
CA GLY A 44 -7.78 5.14 6.06
C GLY A 44 -6.88 4.91 7.29
N ASN A 45 -7.25 5.48 8.45
CA ASN A 45 -6.44 5.43 9.67
C ASN A 45 -6.06 4.02 10.18
N ASN A 46 -6.85 2.99 9.84
CA ASN A 46 -6.63 1.62 10.29
C ASN A 46 -6.42 0.65 9.11
N ALA A 47 -5.98 1.18 7.96
CA ALA A 47 -5.69 0.37 6.79
C ALA A 47 -4.54 -0.60 7.08
N LYS A 48 -4.84 -1.90 7.06
CA LYS A 48 -3.82 -2.95 6.99
C LYS A 48 -3.31 -3.06 5.55
N ALA A 49 -2.10 -3.59 5.37
CA ALA A 49 -1.58 -3.86 4.04
C ALA A 49 -2.52 -4.81 3.28
N ILE A 50 -2.77 -4.51 2.01
CA ILE A 50 -3.62 -5.32 1.13
C ILE A 50 -2.93 -5.60 -0.19
N VAL A 51 -3.25 -6.75 -0.77
CA VAL A 51 -2.92 -7.08 -2.15
C VAL A 51 -4.15 -7.61 -2.87
N PRO A 52 -4.28 -7.40 -4.19
CA PRO A 52 -5.29 -8.09 -4.97
C PRO A 52 -5.16 -9.61 -4.80
N LYS A 53 -6.28 -10.28 -4.57
CA LYS A 53 -6.32 -11.73 -4.41
C LYS A 53 -6.16 -12.39 -5.77
N ASN A 54 -5.14 -13.21 -5.92
CA ASN A 54 -4.93 -14.06 -7.09
C ASN A 54 -4.82 -15.52 -6.63
N GLY A 55 -5.97 -16.22 -6.57
CA GLY A 55 -6.05 -17.54 -5.95
C GLY A 55 -6.21 -17.48 -4.43
N SER A 56 -5.44 -18.29 -3.71
CA SER A 56 -5.47 -18.34 -2.24
C SER A 56 -4.65 -17.21 -1.62
N CYS A 57 -5.04 -16.77 -0.42
CA CYS A 57 -4.23 -15.78 0.30
C CYS A 57 -2.98 -16.44 0.90
N PRO A 58 -1.80 -15.78 0.86
CA PRO A 58 -0.58 -16.29 1.46
C PRO A 58 -0.70 -16.55 2.97
N GLY A 59 0.20 -17.35 3.52
CA GLY A 59 0.24 -17.63 4.96
C GLY A 59 0.32 -16.34 5.81
N GLY A 60 -0.57 -16.22 6.79
CA GLY A 60 -0.68 -15.03 7.65
C GLY A 60 -1.50 -13.88 7.05
N TRP A 61 -2.00 -14.02 5.82
CA TRP A 61 -2.94 -13.09 5.18
C TRP A 61 -4.35 -13.66 5.18
N ASN A 62 -5.35 -12.79 5.35
CA ASN A 62 -6.77 -13.17 5.43
C ASN A 62 -7.53 -12.69 4.19
N SER A 63 -8.44 -13.51 3.67
CA SER A 63 -9.30 -13.13 2.55
C SER A 63 -10.33 -12.08 2.97
N SER A 64 -10.44 -10.99 2.21
CA SER A 64 -11.47 -9.97 2.36
C SER A 64 -11.95 -9.53 0.97
N GLY A 65 -13.06 -10.13 0.51
CA GLY A 65 -13.54 -9.97 -0.86
C GLY A 65 -12.46 -10.37 -1.88
N ASN A 66 -12.15 -9.46 -2.80
CA ASN A 66 -11.15 -9.64 -3.86
C ASN A 66 -9.72 -9.26 -3.43
N TYR A 67 -9.47 -9.14 -2.12
CA TYR A 67 -8.17 -8.78 -1.57
C TYR A 67 -7.73 -9.77 -0.49
N CYS A 68 -6.42 -9.86 -0.32
CA CYS A 68 -5.81 -10.44 0.86
C CYS A 68 -5.35 -9.30 1.78
N VAL A 69 -5.73 -9.37 3.05
CA VAL A 69 -5.44 -8.37 4.08
C VAL A 69 -4.45 -8.94 5.09
N ALA A 70 -3.40 -8.20 5.40
CA ALA A 70 -2.36 -8.64 6.32
C ALA A 70 -2.91 -8.93 7.72
N GLY A 71 -2.75 -10.16 8.19
CA GLY A 71 -2.98 -10.56 9.58
C GLY A 71 -1.75 -10.29 10.45
N SER A 72 -1.82 -10.68 11.72
CA SER A 72 -0.74 -10.44 12.70
C SER A 72 0.55 -11.21 12.39
N SER A 73 0.46 -12.31 11.63
CA SER A 73 1.59 -13.15 11.20
C SER A 73 1.95 -12.97 9.73
N ALA A 74 1.38 -11.96 9.05
CA ALA A 74 1.65 -11.70 7.65
C ALA A 74 3.13 -11.36 7.42
N LYS A 75 3.77 -12.10 6.51
CA LYS A 75 5.09 -11.76 5.99
C LYS A 75 4.94 -10.83 4.79
N ALA A 76 6.02 -10.11 4.47
CA ALA A 76 6.11 -9.38 3.22
C ALA A 76 5.93 -10.33 2.03
N ILE A 77 5.18 -9.88 1.02
CA ILE A 77 4.88 -10.66 -0.18
C ILE A 77 5.14 -9.79 -1.41
N VAL A 78 5.47 -10.45 -2.51
CA VAL A 78 5.57 -9.85 -3.84
C VAL A 78 4.79 -10.72 -4.81
N PRO A 79 4.13 -10.14 -5.83
CA PRO A 79 3.50 -10.93 -6.88
C PRO A 79 4.53 -11.85 -7.53
N LYS A 80 4.20 -13.14 -7.63
CA LYS A 80 5.06 -14.11 -8.28
C LYS A 80 5.07 -13.85 -9.79
N ASN A 81 6.22 -13.46 -10.32
CA ASN A 81 6.46 -13.35 -11.75
C ASN A 81 7.67 -14.21 -12.13
N GLY A 82 7.42 -15.47 -12.49
CA GLY A 82 8.47 -16.47 -12.70
C GLY A 82 8.98 -17.11 -11.41
N SER A 83 10.31 -17.26 -11.31
CA SER A 83 10.97 -17.86 -10.16
C SER A 83 11.02 -16.91 -8.95
N CYS A 84 10.97 -17.46 -7.75
CA CYS A 84 11.13 -16.69 -6.52
C CYS A 84 12.58 -16.18 -6.39
N PRO A 85 12.80 -14.93 -5.95
CA PRO A 85 14.13 -14.44 -5.57
C PRO A 85 14.76 -15.29 -4.46
N GLY A 86 16.08 -15.23 -4.33
CA GLY A 86 16.78 -15.92 -3.24
C GLY A 86 16.22 -15.56 -1.86
N GLY A 87 15.90 -16.57 -1.04
CA GLY A 87 15.29 -16.39 0.29
C GLY A 87 13.77 -16.22 0.30
N TRP A 88 13.11 -16.25 -0.87
CA TRP A 88 11.64 -16.20 -0.99
C TRP A 88 11.07 -17.56 -1.38
N ASN A 89 9.87 -17.84 -0.90
CA ASN A 89 9.12 -19.05 -1.24
C ASN A 89 7.74 -18.69 -1.80
N SER A 90 7.18 -19.58 -2.62
CA SER A 90 5.80 -19.41 -3.09
C SER A 90 4.83 -19.59 -1.93
N SER A 91 3.81 -18.73 -1.85
CA SER A 91 2.75 -18.83 -0.84
C SER A 91 1.49 -18.18 -1.39
N GLY A 92 0.36 -18.91 -1.31
CA GLY A 92 -0.90 -18.51 -1.93
C GLY A 92 -1.01 -19.03 -3.35
#